data_AF-F3QUJ2-F1
#
_entry.id   AF-F3QUJ2-F1
#
_cell.length_a   1.000
_cell.length_b   1.000
_cell.length_c   1.000
_cell.angle_alpha   90.00
_cell.angle_beta   90.00
_cell.angle_gamma   90.00
#
_symmetry.space_group_name_H-M   'P 1'
#
loop_
_entity.id
_entity.type
_entity.pdbx_description
1 polymer ?
#
loop_
_entity_poly.entity_id
_entity_poly.type
_entity_poly.pdbx_seq_one_letter_code
_entity_poly.pdbx_strand_id
1 'polypeptide(L)'
;MQKKNYYLESVLDLNASNVWGTEAQELLELWQKDIKEEGFSSSEEKVLNVIRLAFDVYHFDPKDDRDVMRYNNGDYVILPSVDKRKGAVAIRKKEIRRITDLSYENIKHITASDLLKLIEGNFGGGWDSISLTIKDIIESAFDISTTTLPASRIHAAGGTLERKVADGYEVLEIAKGTWVEAIFAKKREPVEKLRFVPEPEYDEDGNRRIVDEDTETDSESEEEGDTAGDDTFYGSYTPEADIKDVDEELADE
;
A
#
# COMPACT_ATOMS: atom_id res chain seq x y z
N MET A 1 -0.74 14.95 13.78
CA MET A 1 -1.35 13.71 13.24
C MET A 1 -1.26 12.63 14.30
N GLN A 2 -2.38 12.27 14.92
CA GLN A 2 -2.44 11.16 15.86
C GLN A 2 -2.18 9.86 15.09
N LYS A 3 -1.06 9.18 15.39
CA LYS A 3 -0.90 7.78 15.03
C LYS A 3 -2.10 7.05 15.63
N LYS A 4 -3.01 6.54 14.80
CA LYS A 4 -4.00 5.55 15.26
C LYS A 4 -3.16 4.35 15.69
N ASN A 5 -2.78 4.31 16.96
CA ASN A 5 -2.35 3.08 17.61
C ASN A 5 -3.57 2.17 17.49
N TYR A 6 -3.51 1.21 16.58
CA TYR A 6 -4.35 0.04 16.69
C TYR A 6 -3.99 -0.56 18.04
N TYR A 7 -4.78 -0.27 19.07
CA TYR A 7 -4.62 -0.88 20.37
C TYR A 7 -4.91 -2.37 20.16
N LEU A 8 -3.85 -3.14 19.90
CA LEU A 8 -3.90 -4.58 19.90
C LEU A 8 -4.09 -4.99 21.36
N GLU A 9 -5.24 -5.57 21.67
CA GLU A 9 -5.53 -6.04 23.02
C GLU A 9 -4.94 -7.44 23.27
N SER A 10 -4.77 -8.22 22.19
CA SER A 10 -4.23 -9.58 22.19
C SER A 10 -3.31 -9.82 20.99
N VAL A 11 -2.32 -10.70 21.18
CA VAL A 11 -1.48 -11.27 20.11
C VAL A 11 -2.32 -12.08 19.12
N LEU A 12 -3.46 -12.61 19.55
CA LEU A 12 -4.38 -13.37 18.71
C LEU A 12 -5.06 -12.48 17.65
N ASP A 13 -5.10 -11.17 17.86
CA ASP A 13 -5.67 -10.20 16.91
C ASP A 13 -4.68 -9.83 15.79
N LEU A 14 -3.45 -10.37 15.83
CA LEU A 14 -2.46 -10.15 14.79
C LEU A 14 -2.90 -10.76 13.45
N ASN A 15 -2.72 -9.98 12.40
CA ASN A 15 -2.97 -10.36 11.02
C ASN A 15 -1.92 -9.72 10.09
N ALA A 16 -1.97 -10.05 8.80
CA ALA A 16 -1.00 -9.57 7.81
C ALA A 16 -0.95 -8.03 7.70
N SER A 17 -2.05 -7.34 7.99
CA SER A 17 -2.16 -5.88 7.86
C SER A 17 -1.55 -5.13 9.05
N ASN A 18 -1.70 -5.65 10.27
CA ASN A 18 -1.28 -4.96 11.49
C ASN A 18 0.13 -5.36 11.98
N VAL A 19 0.60 -6.57 11.65
CA VAL A 19 1.87 -7.11 12.17
C VAL A 19 3.10 -6.28 11.78
N TRP A 20 3.06 -5.57 10.66
CA TRP A 20 4.14 -4.66 10.27
C TRP A 20 4.17 -3.36 11.09
N GLY A 21 3.02 -2.97 11.64
CA GLY A 21 2.86 -1.77 12.46
C GLY A 21 3.30 -1.95 13.92
N THR A 22 3.49 -3.19 14.38
CA THR A 22 3.89 -3.48 15.76
C THR A 22 5.40 -3.42 15.98
N GLU A 23 5.80 -3.19 17.22
CA GLU A 23 7.19 -3.29 17.66
C GLU A 23 7.47 -4.65 18.33
N ALA A 24 8.74 -5.07 18.33
CA ALA A 24 9.12 -6.37 18.91
C ALA A 24 8.83 -6.42 20.43
N GLN A 25 9.04 -5.31 21.13
CA GLN A 25 8.76 -5.16 22.56
C GLN A 25 7.25 -5.21 22.86
N GLU A 26 6.43 -4.53 22.06
CA GLU A 26 4.97 -4.58 22.17
C GLU A 26 4.44 -6.01 21.96
N LEU A 27 4.99 -6.71 20.96
CA LEU A 27 4.67 -8.13 20.74
C LEU A 27 5.05 -9.01 21.94
N LEU A 28 6.17 -8.74 22.62
CA LEU A 28 6.56 -9.47 23.82
C LEU A 28 5.57 -9.25 24.96
N GLU A 29 5.15 -8.01 25.19
CA GLU A 29 4.20 -7.68 26.26
C GLU A 29 2.85 -8.38 26.05
N LEU A 30 2.30 -8.27 24.83
CA LEU A 30 1.06 -8.95 24.47
C LEU A 30 1.24 -10.48 24.57
N TRP A 31 2.39 -11.02 24.14
CA TRP A 31 2.65 -12.45 24.19
C TRP A 31 2.71 -12.98 25.62
N GLN A 32 3.34 -12.24 26.54
CA GLN A 32 3.42 -12.61 27.96
C GLN A 32 2.06 -12.55 28.68
N LYS A 33 1.13 -11.73 28.18
CA LYS A 33 -0.25 -11.68 28.66
C LYS A 33 -0.99 -12.94 28.22
N ASP A 34 -0.99 -13.24 26.93
CA ASP A 34 -1.83 -14.28 26.34
C ASP A 34 -1.29 -15.69 26.55
N ILE A 35 0.02 -15.86 26.74
CA ILE A 35 0.63 -17.17 27.04
C ILE A 35 0.09 -17.79 28.34
N LYS A 36 -0.45 -16.97 29.25
CA LYS A 36 -1.04 -17.42 30.52
C LYS A 36 -2.50 -17.87 30.36
N GLU A 37 -3.13 -17.62 29.23
CA GLU A 37 -4.52 -17.98 28.97
C GLU A 37 -4.65 -19.45 28.55
N GLU A 38 -5.73 -20.09 29.00
CA GLU A 38 -6.04 -21.47 28.62
C GLU A 38 -6.34 -21.54 27.11
N GLY A 39 -5.55 -22.34 26.38
CA GLY A 39 -5.74 -22.58 24.95
C GLY A 39 -4.72 -21.91 24.01
N PHE A 40 -3.86 -21.01 24.51
CA PHE A 40 -2.84 -20.35 23.68
C PHE A 40 -1.89 -21.34 22.99
N SER A 41 -1.61 -22.50 23.61
CA SER A 41 -0.80 -23.57 22.99
C SER A 41 -1.27 -24.02 21.61
N SER A 42 -2.58 -23.93 21.32
CA SER A 42 -3.15 -24.31 20.02
C SER A 42 -3.04 -23.20 18.97
N SER A 43 -2.87 -21.95 19.43
CA SER A 43 -2.78 -20.76 18.60
C SER A 43 -1.34 -20.26 18.42
N GLU A 44 -0.40 -20.69 19.26
CA GLU A 44 1.02 -20.32 19.23
C GLU A 44 1.61 -20.37 17.80
N GLU A 45 1.45 -21.49 17.09
CA GLU A 45 1.99 -21.64 15.74
C GLU A 45 1.28 -20.75 14.71
N LYS A 46 -0.03 -20.50 14.88
CA LYS A 46 -0.78 -19.61 13.99
C LYS A 46 -0.29 -18.17 14.14
N VAL A 47 -0.10 -17.73 15.37
CA VAL A 47 0.46 -16.42 15.68
C VAL A 47 1.88 -16.31 15.14
N LEU A 48 2.74 -17.31 15.37
CA LEU A 48 4.11 -17.29 14.86
C LEU A 48 4.15 -17.20 13.34
N ASN A 49 3.22 -17.85 12.63
CA ASN A 49 3.08 -17.70 11.18
C ASN A 49 2.76 -16.27 10.75
N VAL A 50 1.90 -15.56 11.50
CA VAL A 50 1.62 -14.13 11.23
C VAL A 50 2.87 -13.29 11.53
N ILE A 51 3.52 -13.52 12.67
CA ILE A 51 4.76 -12.82 13.07
C ILE A 51 5.86 -12.99 12.00
N ARG A 52 5.99 -14.19 11.40
CA ARG A 52 6.96 -14.46 10.32
C ARG A 52 6.79 -13.56 9.08
N LEU A 53 5.64 -12.93 8.89
CA LEU A 53 5.44 -11.97 7.79
C LEU A 53 6.31 -10.72 7.97
N ALA A 54 6.39 -10.18 9.19
CA ALA A 54 7.12 -8.94 9.47
C ALA A 54 8.39 -9.11 10.33
N PHE A 55 8.60 -10.28 10.94
CA PHE A 55 9.72 -10.56 11.81
C PHE A 55 10.46 -11.83 11.38
N ASP A 56 11.77 -11.84 11.58
CA ASP A 56 12.58 -13.07 11.57
C ASP A 56 12.28 -13.82 12.86
N VAL A 57 12.00 -15.12 12.76
CA VAL A 57 11.59 -15.96 13.89
C VAL A 57 12.54 -17.15 13.99
N TYR A 58 13.27 -17.26 15.11
CA TYR A 58 14.23 -18.32 15.38
C TYR A 58 13.85 -19.09 16.63
N HIS A 59 13.74 -20.41 16.52
CA HIS A 59 13.54 -21.28 17.69
C HIS A 59 14.91 -21.70 18.21
N PHE A 60 15.11 -21.60 19.53
CA PHE A 60 16.35 -22.01 20.17
C PHE A 60 16.08 -22.65 21.53
N ASP A 61 17.00 -23.51 21.99
CA ASP A 61 16.92 -24.07 23.34
C ASP A 61 17.55 -23.09 24.34
N PRO A 62 16.81 -22.60 25.34
CA PRO A 62 17.35 -21.73 26.39
C PRO A 62 18.47 -22.37 27.23
N LYS A 63 18.70 -23.68 27.09
CA LYS A 63 19.77 -24.41 27.77
C LYS A 63 21.11 -24.38 27.02
N ASP A 64 21.14 -23.99 25.75
CA ASP A 64 22.39 -23.82 25.01
C ASP A 64 22.90 -22.38 25.17
N ASP A 65 23.94 -22.22 25.99
CA ASP A 65 24.57 -20.93 26.27
C ASP A 65 25.05 -20.20 24.99
N ARG A 66 25.38 -20.93 23.92
CA ARG A 66 25.81 -20.32 22.64
C ARG A 66 24.65 -19.65 21.91
N ASP A 67 23.48 -20.27 21.90
CA ASP A 67 22.28 -19.70 21.28
C ASP A 67 21.75 -18.53 22.10
N VAL A 68 21.77 -18.65 23.44
CA VAL A 68 21.41 -17.56 24.34
C VAL A 68 22.34 -16.36 24.11
N MET A 69 23.66 -16.56 24.03
CA MET A 69 24.59 -15.48 23.70
C MET A 69 24.35 -14.85 22.32
N ARG A 70 23.88 -15.63 21.34
CA ARG A 70 23.64 -15.12 19.99
C ARG A 70 22.41 -14.20 19.92
N TYR A 71 21.36 -14.55 20.64
CA TYR A 71 20.09 -13.80 20.60
C TYR A 71 19.96 -12.76 21.72
N ASN A 72 20.81 -12.80 22.76
CA ASN A 72 20.80 -11.79 23.84
C ASN A 72 21.62 -10.52 23.52
N ASN A 73 21.99 -10.30 22.26
CA ASN A 73 22.81 -9.16 21.82
C ASN A 73 22.04 -7.82 21.72
N GLY A 74 20.76 -7.79 22.12
CA GLY A 74 19.91 -6.60 22.06
C GLY A 74 19.14 -6.41 20.75
N ASP A 75 19.57 -7.07 19.67
CA ASP A 75 18.89 -7.04 18.36
C ASP A 75 17.65 -7.95 18.30
N TYR A 76 17.50 -8.89 19.22
CA TYR A 76 16.40 -9.85 19.26
C TYR A 76 15.60 -9.71 20.55
N VAL A 77 14.30 -9.91 20.42
CA VAL A 77 13.37 -10.01 21.54
C VAL A 77 12.98 -11.47 21.73
N ILE A 78 13.04 -11.96 22.97
CA ILE A 78 12.83 -13.38 23.27
C ILE A 78 11.39 -13.57 23.76
N LEU A 79 10.59 -14.28 22.97
CA LEU A 79 9.26 -14.76 23.34
C LEU A 79 9.37 -16.12 24.05
N PRO A 80 8.76 -16.30 25.23
CA PRO A 80 8.70 -17.60 25.90
C PRO A 80 7.79 -18.56 25.12
N SER A 81 8.17 -19.83 24.95
CA SER A 81 7.24 -20.84 24.42
C SER A 81 6.37 -21.43 25.52
N VAL A 82 5.15 -21.85 25.16
CA VAL A 82 4.23 -22.55 26.08
C VAL A 82 4.82 -23.88 26.53
N ASP A 83 5.46 -24.60 25.62
CA ASP A 83 6.07 -25.89 25.91
C ASP A 83 7.57 -25.70 26.16
N LYS A 84 8.02 -26.00 27.38
CA LYS A 84 9.44 -25.97 27.77
C LYS A 84 10.31 -26.91 26.93
N ARG A 85 9.72 -27.87 26.21
CA ARG A 85 10.41 -28.74 25.25
C ARG A 85 10.61 -28.08 23.88
N LYS A 86 9.78 -27.12 23.51
CA LYS A 86 9.90 -26.35 22.25
C LYS A 86 10.94 -25.23 22.35
N GLY A 87 11.41 -24.91 23.55
CA GLY A 87 12.47 -23.92 23.78
C GLY A 87 11.93 -22.50 23.93
N ALA A 88 12.63 -21.51 23.40
CA ALA A 88 12.19 -20.13 23.30
C ALA A 88 12.30 -19.63 21.86
N VAL A 89 11.62 -18.54 21.57
CA VAL A 89 11.55 -17.97 20.23
C VAL A 89 12.19 -16.59 20.24
N ALA A 90 13.27 -16.40 19.50
CA ALA A 90 13.88 -15.09 19.26
C ALA A 90 13.23 -14.46 18.02
N ILE A 91 12.71 -13.25 18.17
CA ILE A 91 12.13 -12.46 17.08
C ILE A 91 12.94 -11.19 16.83
N ARG A 92 13.05 -10.78 15.57
CA ARG A 92 13.63 -9.50 15.16
C ARG A 92 12.86 -8.91 14.00
N LYS A 93 12.55 -7.62 14.03
CA LYS A 93 11.80 -6.96 12.95
C LYS A 93 12.59 -7.04 11.64
N LYS A 94 11.93 -7.43 10.55
CA LYS A 94 12.55 -7.47 9.24
C LYS A 94 12.79 -6.05 8.76
N GLU A 95 14.02 -5.77 8.39
CA GLU A 95 14.38 -4.52 7.74
C GLU A 95 14.15 -4.63 6.24
N ILE A 96 13.41 -3.67 5.68
CA ILE A 96 13.24 -3.53 4.23
C ILE A 96 14.49 -2.80 3.74
N ARG A 97 15.41 -3.53 3.10
CA ARG A 97 16.70 -2.97 2.66
C ARG A 97 16.77 -2.80 1.14
N ARG A 98 15.96 -3.56 0.40
CA ARG A 98 15.92 -3.52 -1.07
C ARG A 98 14.50 -3.28 -1.56
N ILE A 99 14.37 -2.74 -2.76
CA ILE A 99 13.08 -2.61 -3.45
C ILE A 99 12.38 -3.97 -3.65
N THR A 100 13.14 -5.06 -3.71
CA THR A 100 12.63 -6.43 -3.86
C THR A 100 11.99 -6.98 -2.60
N ASP A 101 12.26 -6.36 -1.44
CA ASP A 101 11.69 -6.77 -0.16
C ASP A 101 10.29 -6.14 0.06
N LEU A 102 9.85 -5.27 -0.85
CA LEU A 102 8.54 -4.63 -0.80
C LEU A 102 7.42 -5.63 -1.09
N SER A 103 6.33 -5.46 -0.36
CA SER A 103 5.09 -6.22 -0.49
C SER A 103 3.90 -5.28 -0.29
N TYR A 104 2.72 -5.71 -0.74
CA TYR A 104 1.48 -4.95 -0.56
C TYR A 104 1.13 -4.63 0.90
N GLU A 105 1.65 -5.40 1.86
CA GLU A 105 1.42 -5.13 3.28
C GLU A 105 2.45 -4.18 3.86
N ASN A 106 3.74 -4.38 3.58
CA ASN A 106 4.79 -3.60 4.22
C ASN A 106 4.94 -2.18 3.65
N ILE A 107 4.57 -1.97 2.38
CA ILE A 107 4.63 -0.65 1.72
C ILE A 107 3.78 0.40 2.43
N LYS A 108 2.69 -0.02 3.09
CA LYS A 108 1.80 0.86 3.85
C LYS A 108 2.48 1.42 5.12
N HIS A 109 3.51 0.75 5.62
CA HIS A 109 4.18 1.07 6.88
C HIS A 109 5.46 1.88 6.71
N ILE A 110 5.97 2.05 5.48
CA ILE A 110 7.16 2.87 5.22
C ILE A 110 6.81 4.35 4.97
N THR A 111 7.80 5.24 5.11
CA THR A 111 7.67 6.67 4.76
C THR A 111 8.07 6.93 3.31
N ALA A 112 7.74 8.10 2.76
CA ALA A 112 8.20 8.47 1.41
C ALA A 112 9.72 8.61 1.38
N SER A 113 10.35 9.19 2.42
CA SER A 113 11.81 9.22 2.56
C SER A 113 12.45 7.84 2.48
N ASP A 114 11.90 6.85 3.19
CA ASP A 114 12.45 5.49 3.22
C ASP A 114 12.28 4.80 1.86
N LEU A 115 11.12 4.99 1.21
CA LEU A 115 10.90 4.52 -0.15
C LEU A 115 11.94 5.09 -1.13
N LEU A 116 12.19 6.39 -1.07
CA LEU A 116 13.17 7.05 -1.94
C LEU A 116 14.59 6.51 -1.72
N LYS A 117 15.00 6.26 -0.47
CA LYS A 117 16.29 5.61 -0.17
C LYS A 117 16.40 4.21 -0.78
N LEU A 118 15.32 3.44 -0.77
CA LEU A 118 15.29 2.11 -1.40
C LEU A 118 15.46 2.22 -2.91
N ILE A 119 14.80 3.19 -3.55
CA ILE A 119 14.91 3.46 -4.98
C ILE A 119 16.34 3.90 -5.34
N GLU A 120 16.93 4.81 -4.56
CA GLU A 120 18.32 5.25 -4.73
C GLU A 120 19.30 4.08 -4.62
N GLY A 121 19.10 3.22 -3.62
CA GLY A 121 19.88 2.00 -3.39
C GLY A 121 19.79 0.97 -4.52
N ASN A 122 18.84 1.09 -5.45
CA ASN A 122 18.75 0.29 -6.66
C ASN A 122 19.72 0.77 -7.76
N PHE A 123 20.96 1.07 -7.37
CA PHE A 123 22.08 1.46 -8.24
C PHE A 123 21.81 2.67 -9.16
N GLY A 124 20.92 3.58 -8.78
CA GLY A 124 20.66 4.80 -9.57
C GLY A 124 20.09 4.55 -10.96
N GLY A 125 19.47 3.38 -11.20
CA GLY A 125 18.87 3.05 -12.50
C GLY A 125 17.66 3.91 -12.88
N GLY A 126 17.14 4.71 -11.94
CA GLY A 126 15.93 5.51 -12.13
C GLY A 126 14.66 4.70 -11.94
N TRP A 127 13.51 5.36 -12.06
CA TRP A 127 12.21 4.71 -11.90
C TRP A 127 11.99 3.61 -12.95
N ASP A 128 12.41 3.86 -14.19
CA ASP A 128 12.19 2.93 -15.29
C ASP A 128 12.93 1.59 -15.14
N SER A 129 14.00 1.55 -14.34
CA SER A 129 14.75 0.33 -14.06
C SER A 129 14.04 -0.66 -13.13
N ILE A 130 13.01 -0.20 -12.41
CA ILE A 130 12.27 -1.02 -11.45
C ILE A 130 11.30 -1.93 -12.22
N SER A 131 11.14 -3.18 -11.79
CA SER A 131 10.20 -4.12 -12.40
C SER A 131 8.74 -3.64 -12.23
N LEU A 132 7.89 -3.94 -13.21
CA LEU A 132 6.48 -3.53 -13.18
C LEU A 132 5.78 -3.97 -11.89
N THR A 133 6.01 -5.21 -11.44
CA THR A 133 5.43 -5.73 -10.20
C THR A 133 5.79 -4.89 -8.96
N ILE A 134 7.03 -4.40 -8.88
CA ILE A 134 7.45 -3.56 -7.75
C ILE A 134 6.86 -2.16 -7.89
N LYS A 135 6.78 -1.61 -9.12
CA LYS A 135 6.09 -0.34 -9.37
C LYS A 135 4.63 -0.41 -8.93
N ASP A 136 3.91 -1.47 -9.28
CA ASP A 136 2.52 -1.68 -8.88
C ASP A 136 2.37 -1.71 -7.34
N ILE A 137 3.28 -2.38 -6.63
CA ILE A 137 3.30 -2.39 -5.16
C ILE A 137 3.50 -0.98 -4.61
N ILE A 138 4.46 -0.22 -5.16
CA ILE A 138 4.74 1.15 -4.73
C ILE A 138 3.53 2.06 -4.99
N GLU A 139 2.98 2.02 -6.20
CA GLU A 139 1.83 2.82 -6.63
C GLU A 139 0.54 2.49 -5.87
N SER A 140 0.47 1.30 -5.25
CA SER A 140 -0.65 0.93 -4.38
C SER A 140 -0.75 1.80 -3.11
N ALA A 141 0.38 2.35 -2.62
CA ALA A 141 0.44 3.10 -1.37
C ALA A 141 1.09 4.50 -1.51
N PHE A 142 1.74 4.78 -2.65
CA PHE A 142 2.39 6.05 -2.93
C PHE A 142 1.90 6.63 -4.24
N ASP A 143 1.80 7.94 -4.30
CA ASP A 143 1.70 8.66 -5.55
C ASP A 143 3.10 9.01 -6.04
N ILE A 144 3.44 8.48 -7.22
CA ILE A 144 4.78 8.60 -7.82
C ILE A 144 4.68 9.44 -9.08
N SER A 145 5.60 10.38 -9.23
CA SER A 145 5.76 11.17 -10.43
C SER A 145 7.23 11.31 -10.76
N THR A 146 7.61 11.17 -12.03
CA THR A 146 8.99 11.32 -12.46
C THR A 146 9.13 12.46 -13.44
N THR A 147 10.28 13.12 -13.44
CA THR A 147 10.58 14.19 -14.39
C THR A 147 12.08 14.20 -14.65
N THR A 148 12.46 14.26 -15.93
CA THR A 148 13.87 14.36 -16.31
C THR A 148 14.11 15.70 -16.98
N LEU A 149 15.02 16.50 -16.41
CA LEU A 149 15.36 17.85 -16.89
C LEU A 149 16.87 18.05 -16.89
N PRO A 150 17.40 19.01 -17.69
CA PRO A 150 18.80 19.40 -17.55
C PRO A 150 19.09 19.90 -16.14
N ALA A 151 20.26 19.57 -15.59
CA ALA A 151 20.65 19.95 -14.22
C ALA A 151 20.55 21.46 -13.96
N SER A 152 20.77 22.29 -14.99
CA SER A 152 20.63 23.75 -14.91
C SER A 152 19.20 24.26 -14.75
N ARG A 153 18.19 23.42 -15.01
CA ARG A 153 16.77 23.79 -15.07
C ARG A 153 15.93 23.20 -13.95
N ILE A 154 16.38 22.11 -13.33
CA ILE A 154 15.57 21.39 -12.34
C ILE A 154 15.28 22.21 -11.08
N HIS A 155 16.21 23.08 -10.69
CA HIS A 155 16.07 24.02 -9.57
C HIS A 155 15.64 25.44 -10.00
N ALA A 156 15.07 25.60 -11.20
CA ALA A 156 14.54 26.89 -11.61
C ALA A 156 13.39 27.32 -10.67
N ALA A 157 13.40 28.59 -10.23
CA ALA A 157 12.37 29.15 -9.36
C ALA A 157 10.97 29.03 -10.00
N GLY A 158 9.99 28.55 -9.24
CA GLY A 158 8.64 28.23 -9.70
C GLY A 158 8.56 27.04 -10.65
N GLY A 159 9.64 26.25 -10.76
CA GLY A 159 9.72 25.05 -11.60
C GLY A 159 9.02 23.83 -10.99
N THR A 160 9.10 22.70 -11.68
CA THR A 160 8.41 21.46 -11.29
C THR A 160 8.81 20.96 -9.90
N LEU A 161 10.11 21.04 -9.56
CA LEU A 161 10.63 20.58 -8.27
C LEU A 161 10.01 21.36 -7.11
N GLU A 162 10.07 22.70 -7.16
CA GLU A 162 9.52 23.56 -6.11
C GLU A 162 8.01 23.37 -5.94
N ARG A 163 7.25 23.26 -7.05
CA ARG A 163 5.81 23.01 -6.99
C ARG A 163 5.47 21.67 -6.35
N LYS A 164 6.14 20.59 -6.77
CA LYS A 164 5.90 19.25 -6.22
C LYS A 164 6.27 19.16 -4.74
N VAL A 165 7.38 19.79 -4.33
CA VAL A 165 7.75 19.86 -2.91
C VAL A 165 6.71 20.66 -2.11
N ALA A 166 6.20 21.77 -2.66
CA ALA A 166 5.11 22.53 -2.06
C ALA A 166 3.79 21.73 -1.94
N ASP A 167 3.52 20.85 -2.90
CA ASP A 167 2.38 19.92 -2.88
C ASP A 167 2.57 18.76 -1.88
N GLY A 168 3.70 18.70 -1.16
CA GLY A 168 4.01 17.71 -0.15
C GLY A 168 4.60 16.41 -0.68
N TYR A 169 5.20 16.42 -1.88
CA TYR A 169 6.03 15.32 -2.35
C TYR A 169 7.45 15.43 -1.80
N GLU A 170 8.02 14.28 -1.46
CA GLU A 170 9.45 14.16 -1.27
C GLU A 170 10.12 13.86 -2.62
N VAL A 171 11.38 14.28 -2.78
CA VAL A 171 12.11 14.15 -4.06
C VAL A 171 13.41 13.39 -3.89
N LEU A 172 13.68 12.48 -4.82
CA LEU A 172 14.99 11.88 -5.05
C LEU A 172 15.51 12.36 -6.40
N GLU A 173 16.71 12.91 -6.42
CA GLU A 173 17.37 13.37 -7.63
C GLU A 173 18.49 12.41 -8.02
N ILE A 174 18.36 11.79 -9.20
CA ILE A 174 19.34 10.87 -9.76
C ILE A 174 20.05 11.56 -10.92
N ALA A 175 21.35 11.81 -10.75
CA ALA A 175 22.18 12.41 -11.79
C ALA A 175 22.40 11.43 -12.95
N LYS A 176 22.01 11.84 -14.16
CA LYS A 176 22.19 11.13 -15.43
C LYS A 176 23.02 12.00 -16.38
N GLY A 177 24.31 12.17 -16.05
CA GLY A 177 25.22 13.03 -16.80
C GLY A 177 24.84 14.51 -16.68
N THR A 178 24.46 15.17 -17.78
CA THR A 178 24.00 16.58 -17.77
C THR A 178 22.52 16.73 -17.41
N TRP A 179 21.82 15.61 -17.23
CA TRP A 179 20.40 15.54 -16.88
C TRP A 179 20.24 15.05 -15.45
N VAL A 180 19.12 15.41 -14.83
CA VAL A 180 18.71 14.92 -13.53
C VAL A 180 17.31 14.35 -13.68
N GLU A 181 17.14 13.10 -13.26
CA GLU A 181 15.83 12.49 -13.05
C GLU A 181 15.41 12.77 -11.60
N ALA A 182 14.35 13.57 -11.43
CA ALA A 182 13.67 13.69 -10.15
C ALA A 182 12.54 12.67 -10.07
N ILE A 183 12.54 11.91 -8.99
CA ILE A 183 11.47 10.98 -8.60
C ILE A 183 10.78 11.59 -7.39
N PHE A 184 9.52 11.96 -7.57
CA PHE A 184 8.66 12.51 -6.54
C PHE A 184 7.81 11.40 -5.94
N ALA A 185 7.79 11.30 -4.63
CA ALA A 185 6.97 10.34 -3.89
C ALA A 185 6.16 11.04 -2.81
N LYS A 186 4.86 10.75 -2.76
CA LYS A 186 3.96 11.20 -1.70
C LYS A 186 3.16 10.01 -1.19
N LYS A 187 3.15 9.80 0.13
CA LYS A 187 2.39 8.71 0.73
C LYS A 187 0.90 8.97 0.51
N ARG A 188 0.18 7.97 -0.04
CA ARG A 188 -1.28 8.05 -0.16
C ARG A 188 -1.87 7.90 1.23
N GLU A 189 -2.86 8.73 1.53
CA GLU A 189 -3.67 8.50 2.73
C GLU A 189 -4.46 7.21 2.53
N PRO A 190 -4.59 6.36 3.57
CA PRO A 190 -5.40 5.16 3.47
C PRO A 190 -6.84 5.60 3.21
N VAL A 191 -7.31 5.40 1.97
CA VAL A 191 -8.71 5.62 1.64
C VAL A 191 -9.49 4.57 2.43
N GLU A 192 -10.13 4.99 3.52
CA GLU A 192 -11.12 4.16 4.19
C GLU A 192 -12.10 3.78 3.08
N LYS A 193 -12.13 2.49 2.71
CA LYS A 193 -13.11 1.98 1.76
C LYS A 193 -14.45 2.26 2.41
N LEU A 194 -15.10 3.36 2.00
CA LEU A 194 -16.52 3.58 2.18
C LEU A 194 -17.16 2.31 1.65
N ARG A 195 -17.50 1.39 2.56
CA ARG A 195 -18.32 0.25 2.21
C ARG A 195 -19.64 0.89 1.84
N PHE A 196 -19.86 1.06 0.55
CA PHE A 196 -21.19 1.26 0.02
C PHE A 196 -21.93 -0.02 0.39
N VAL A 197 -22.60 0.00 1.53
CA VAL A 197 -23.62 -0.99 1.85
C VAL A 197 -24.76 -0.57 0.94
N PRO A 198 -25.09 -1.31 -0.13
CA PRO A 198 -26.34 -1.07 -0.82
C PRO A 198 -27.40 -1.31 0.26
N GLU A 199 -28.12 -0.27 0.68
CA GLU A 199 -29.28 -0.49 1.51
C GLU A 199 -30.19 -1.43 0.73
N PRO A 200 -30.61 -2.57 1.32
CA PRO A 200 -31.52 -3.45 0.62
C PRO A 200 -32.79 -2.65 0.34
N GLU A 201 -33.09 -2.43 -0.94
CA GLU A 201 -34.29 -1.71 -1.38
C GLU A 201 -35.59 -2.39 -0.89
N TYR A 202 -35.49 -3.63 -0.40
CA TYR A 202 -36.59 -4.48 0.01
C TYR A 202 -36.38 -5.02 1.44
N ASP A 203 -37.45 -5.04 2.23
CA ASP A 203 -37.47 -5.70 3.54
C ASP A 203 -37.61 -7.23 3.41
N GLU A 204 -37.55 -7.95 4.55
CA GLU A 204 -37.70 -9.41 4.60
C GLU A 204 -39.06 -9.92 4.06
N ASP A 205 -40.05 -9.02 3.93
CA ASP A 205 -41.38 -9.30 3.39
C ASP A 205 -41.50 -8.98 1.89
N GLY A 206 -40.41 -8.52 1.25
CA GLY A 206 -40.37 -8.21 -0.19
C GLY A 206 -41.04 -6.89 -0.57
N ASN A 207 -41.32 -6.02 0.40
CA ASN A 207 -41.85 -4.69 0.14
C ASN A 207 -40.70 -3.70 -0.04
N ARG A 208 -40.86 -2.76 -0.98
CA ARG A 208 -39.91 -1.67 -1.16
C ARG A 208 -39.93 -0.80 0.09
N ARG A 209 -38.79 -0.63 0.77
CA ARG A 209 -38.71 0.28 1.92
C ARG A 209 -39.00 1.70 1.43
N ILE A 210 -40.09 2.28 1.94
CA ILE A 210 -40.40 3.70 1.74
C ILE A 210 -39.43 4.45 2.66
N VAL A 211 -38.54 5.23 2.06
CA VAL A 211 -37.73 6.19 2.81
C VAL A 211 -38.69 7.31 3.17
N ASP A 212 -39.08 7.39 4.44
CA ASP A 212 -39.84 8.53 4.94
C ASP A 212 -38.93 9.77 4.83
N GLU A 213 -39.17 10.53 3.76
CA GLU A 213 -38.53 11.80 3.46
C GLU A 213 -39.11 12.87 4.40
N ASP A 214 -38.67 12.88 5.65
CA ASP A 214 -38.94 13.98 6.60
C ASP A 214 -37.67 14.27 7.43
N THR A 215 -36.66 14.81 6.74
CA THR A 215 -35.72 15.76 7.36
C THR A 215 -35.50 16.90 6.39
N GLU A 216 -36.15 18.03 6.68
CA GLU A 216 -36.03 19.30 5.98
C GLU A 216 -34.56 19.71 5.78
N THR A 217 -34.15 19.93 4.54
CA THR A 217 -33.19 20.98 4.21
C THR A 217 -33.54 21.55 2.83
N ASP A 218 -34.40 22.57 2.89
CA ASP A 218 -34.63 23.65 1.94
C ASP A 218 -33.76 23.63 0.67
N SER A 219 -34.37 23.24 -0.45
CA SER A 219 -33.87 23.49 -1.80
C SER A 219 -34.99 24.14 -2.59
N GLU A 220 -34.99 25.47 -2.61
CA GLU A 220 -35.82 26.27 -3.50
C GLU A 220 -35.51 25.92 -4.96
N SER A 221 -36.40 25.17 -5.61
CA SER A 221 -36.42 25.01 -7.06
C SER A 221 -37.71 25.62 -7.60
N GLU A 222 -37.61 26.87 -8.05
CA GLU A 222 -38.67 27.60 -8.75
C GLU A 222 -38.68 27.22 -10.25
N GLU A 223 -39.83 26.67 -10.65
CA GLU A 223 -40.59 26.85 -11.90
C GLU A 223 -39.98 26.54 -13.30
N GLU A 224 -40.50 25.42 -13.85
CA GLU A 224 -41.42 25.34 -15.01
C GLU A 224 -41.05 26.04 -16.34
N GLY A 225 -41.16 25.27 -17.44
CA GLY A 225 -41.06 25.80 -18.80
C GLY A 225 -41.18 24.76 -19.90
N ASP A 226 -42.26 23.99 -19.88
CA ASP A 226 -42.67 23.06 -20.94
C ASP A 226 -42.95 23.83 -22.25
N THR A 227 -42.30 23.50 -23.37
CA THR A 227 -42.89 23.74 -24.71
C THR A 227 -42.31 22.80 -25.76
N ALA A 228 -43.24 22.26 -26.55
CA ALA A 228 -43.09 21.23 -27.55
C ALA A 228 -42.38 21.66 -28.84
N GLY A 229 -41.72 20.68 -29.46
CA GLY A 229 -41.66 20.47 -30.92
C GLY A 229 -40.68 21.35 -31.71
N ASP A 230 -39.68 20.72 -32.34
CA ASP A 230 -39.63 20.60 -33.81
C ASP A 230 -38.47 19.66 -34.22
N ASP A 231 -38.74 18.88 -35.25
CA ASP A 231 -37.87 17.93 -35.89
C ASP A 231 -36.66 18.60 -36.55
N THR A 232 -35.57 17.84 -36.68
CA THR A 232 -34.97 17.43 -37.96
C THR A 232 -33.45 17.36 -37.89
N PHE A 233 -32.94 16.31 -38.55
CA PHE A 233 -31.84 16.38 -39.52
C PHE A 233 -30.56 15.61 -39.14
N TYR A 234 -30.49 14.38 -39.69
CA TYR A 234 -29.30 13.63 -40.12
C TYR A 234 -28.18 13.36 -39.09
N GLY A 235 -27.68 12.14 -38.90
CA GLY A 235 -27.74 10.95 -39.73
C GLY A 235 -26.56 10.09 -39.32
N SER A 236 -26.82 8.81 -39.10
CA SER A 236 -25.83 7.75 -38.93
C SER A 236 -24.70 7.87 -39.96
N TYR A 237 -23.45 7.92 -39.52
CA TYR A 237 -22.31 7.58 -40.34
C TYR A 237 -21.43 6.58 -39.59
N THR A 238 -21.72 5.30 -39.83
CA THR A 238 -20.76 4.22 -39.76
C THR A 238 -19.94 4.24 -41.05
N PRO A 239 -18.61 4.37 -41.01
CA PRO A 239 -17.79 4.00 -42.14
C PRO A 239 -17.37 2.53 -41.96
N GLU A 240 -18.12 1.61 -42.58
CA GLU A 240 -17.50 0.40 -43.13
C GLU A 240 -16.60 0.87 -44.28
N ALA A 241 -15.29 0.71 -44.12
CA ALA A 241 -14.34 0.89 -45.21
C ALA A 241 -13.88 -0.49 -45.66
N ASP A 242 -14.54 -1.00 -46.71
CA ASP A 242 -13.99 -1.98 -47.63
C ASP A 242 -12.73 -1.38 -48.28
N ILE A 243 -11.55 -1.85 -47.86
CA ILE A 243 -10.30 -1.57 -48.58
C ILE A 243 -10.17 -2.64 -49.65
N LYS A 244 -10.41 -2.24 -50.90
CA LYS A 244 -10.03 -3.02 -52.09
C LYS A 244 -8.51 -3.02 -52.19
N ASP A 245 -7.93 -4.21 -52.06
CA ASP A 245 -6.55 -4.48 -52.47
C ASP A 245 -6.45 -4.33 -53.99
N VAL A 246 -5.77 -3.27 -54.43
CA VAL A 246 -5.20 -3.16 -55.77
C VAL A 246 -3.77 -2.66 -55.55
N ASP A 247 -2.81 -3.58 -55.64
CA ASP A 247 -1.51 -3.33 -56.24
C ASP A 247 -0.82 -4.68 -56.44
N GLU A 248 -1.09 -5.25 -57.62
CA GLU A 248 -0.26 -6.22 -58.30
C GLU A 248 0.89 -5.46 -59.00
N GLU A 249 2.04 -6.12 -59.13
CA GLU A 249 3.23 -5.74 -59.89
C GLU A 249 4.22 -4.76 -59.23
N LEU A 250 5.23 -5.33 -58.55
CA LEU A 250 6.65 -5.16 -58.91
C LEU A 250 7.54 -6.05 -58.02
N ALA A 251 7.59 -7.34 -58.36
CA ALA A 251 8.72 -8.23 -58.06
C ALA A 251 8.53 -9.55 -58.82
N ASP A 252 9.13 -9.68 -60.00
CA ASP A 252 10.05 -10.79 -60.34
C ASP A 252 10.54 -10.67 -61.80
N GLU A 253 11.86 -10.91 -61.95
CA GLU A 253 12.73 -10.98 -63.14
C GLU A 253 13.18 -9.70 -63.90
#